data_AF-A0A445EE09-F1
#
_entry.id   AF-A0A445EE09-F1
#
_cell.length_a   1.000
_cell.length_b   1.000
_cell.length_c   1.000
_cell.angle_alpha   90.00
_cell.angle_beta   90.00
_cell.angle_gamma   90.00
#
_symmetry.space_group_name_H-M   'P 1'
#
loop_
_entity.id
_entity.type
_entity.pdbx_description
1 polymer ?
#
loop_
_entity_poly.entity_id
_entity_poly.type
_entity_poly.pdbx_seq_one_letter_code
_entity_poly.pdbx_strand_id
1 'polypeptide(L)'
;MFHKIYDKELTFEKNLKRKPAGIDANHWKRFIEYRLKEDTQEQRQGRPIGRGEIWAMSQRKRMILLGKEHPGRVRGLGFGPCPSQCFRNIPQQSDYGVQIKEYKMEIVKLKTEATELKAAAAEKREKRQRMKAEAAEEKAKMQTMENLLRYLIQQQGGNLPPEIAADLDSLRSAPTSSQAR
;
A
#
# COMPACT_ATOMS: atom_id res chain seq x y z
N MET A 1 12.39 -2.23 -26.21
CA MET A 1 13.28 -1.04 -26.27
C MET A 1 12.82 0.06 -25.31
N PHE A 2 11.60 0.61 -25.45
CA PHE A 2 11.10 1.72 -24.60
C PHE A 2 10.97 1.43 -23.10
N HIS A 3 10.64 0.20 -22.71
CA HIS A 3 10.41 -0.20 -21.31
C HIS A 3 11.68 -0.25 -20.46
N LYS A 4 12.88 -0.24 -21.06
CA LYS A 4 14.16 -0.20 -20.34
C LYS A 4 14.60 1.22 -19.96
N ILE A 5 14.03 2.22 -20.64
CA ILE A 5 14.43 3.63 -20.55
C ILE A 5 13.39 4.44 -19.78
N TYR A 6 12.12 4.05 -19.91
CA TYR A 6 11.01 4.59 -19.13
C TYR A 6 10.98 3.99 -17.73
N ASP A 7 10.89 4.85 -16.72
CA ASP A 7 10.71 4.45 -15.33
C ASP A 7 9.43 5.07 -14.77
N LYS A 8 8.54 4.24 -14.22
CA LYS A 8 7.23 4.66 -13.71
C LYS A 8 7.34 5.53 -12.45
N GLU A 9 8.45 5.43 -11.73
CA GLU A 9 8.65 6.13 -10.45
C GLU A 9 9.27 7.52 -10.65
N LEU A 10 9.71 7.82 -11.89
CA LEU A 10 10.22 9.13 -12.26
C LEU A 10 9.13 10.06 -12.80
N THR A 11 9.29 11.35 -12.49
CA THR A 11 8.39 12.40 -12.96
C THR A 11 8.43 12.54 -14.48
N PHE A 12 7.34 13.05 -15.06
CA PHE A 12 7.17 13.26 -16.50
C PHE A 12 8.39 13.93 -17.16
N GLU A 13 8.88 15.01 -16.56
CA GLU A 13 10.04 15.76 -17.06
C GLU A 13 11.35 14.97 -17.01
N LYS A 14 11.58 14.19 -15.94
CA LYS A 14 12.79 13.37 -15.83
C LYS A 14 12.77 12.24 -16.86
N ASN A 15 11.61 11.66 -17.13
CA ASN A 15 11.45 10.68 -18.21
C ASN A 15 11.62 11.31 -19.60
N LEU A 16 11.14 12.54 -19.79
CA LEU A 16 11.29 13.25 -21.07
C LEU A 16 12.77 13.49 -21.43
N LYS A 17 13.61 13.78 -20.42
CA LYS A 17 15.07 13.95 -20.58
C LYS A 17 15.81 12.66 -20.94
N ARG A 18 15.29 11.48 -20.57
CA ARG A 18 15.87 10.17 -20.88
C ARG A 18 15.55 9.68 -22.30
N LYS A 19 15.28 10.60 -23.22
CA LYS A 19 14.88 10.29 -24.59
C LYS A 19 15.97 9.44 -25.29
N PRO A 20 15.63 8.25 -25.82
CA PRO A 20 16.58 7.46 -26.61
C PRO A 20 16.98 8.17 -27.91
N ALA A 21 18.24 7.99 -28.32
CA ALA A 21 18.74 8.42 -29.62
C ALA A 21 17.97 7.71 -30.75
N GLY A 22 17.54 8.46 -31.77
CA GLY A 22 16.80 7.93 -32.92
C GLY A 22 15.27 8.03 -32.82
N ILE A 23 14.73 8.54 -31.71
CA ILE A 23 13.27 8.78 -31.57
C ILE A 23 12.99 10.27 -31.65
N ASP A 24 11.89 10.66 -32.25
CA ASP A 24 11.48 12.05 -32.27
C ASP A 24 10.95 12.50 -30.89
N ALA A 25 11.15 13.78 -30.54
CA ALA A 25 10.75 14.32 -29.24
C ALA A 25 9.23 14.24 -29.02
N ASN A 26 8.43 14.49 -30.06
CA ASN A 26 6.97 14.43 -29.95
C ASN A 26 6.48 12.98 -29.79
N HIS A 27 7.14 12.02 -30.46
CA HIS A 27 6.84 10.59 -30.28
C HIS A 27 7.17 10.10 -28.87
N TRP A 28 8.30 10.53 -28.29
CA TRP A 28 8.66 10.20 -26.91
C TRP A 28 7.70 10.82 -25.90
N LYS A 29 7.31 12.08 -26.11
CA LYS A 29 6.30 12.78 -25.30
C LYS A 29 4.96 12.05 -25.31
N ARG A 30 4.44 11.69 -26.49
CA ARG A 30 3.20 10.90 -26.65
C ARG A 30 3.26 9.54 -25.95
N PHE A 31 4.42 8.88 -25.99
CA PHE A 31 4.62 7.60 -25.31
C PHE A 31 4.54 7.75 -23.78
N ILE A 32 5.18 8.77 -23.22
CA ILE A 32 5.13 9.04 -21.79
C ILE A 32 3.70 9.45 -21.38
N GLU A 33 3.05 10.36 -22.11
CA GLU A 33 1.67 10.75 -21.87
C GLU A 33 0.72 9.54 -21.90
N TYR A 34 0.85 8.66 -22.89
CA TYR A 34 0.05 7.43 -22.98
C TYR A 34 0.25 6.50 -21.77
N ARG A 35 1.45 6.44 -21.20
CA ARG A 35 1.75 5.63 -20.01
C ARG A 35 1.26 6.24 -18.70
N LEU A 36 1.11 7.56 -18.65
CA LEU A 36 0.58 8.28 -17.50
C LEU A 36 -0.95 8.39 -17.50
N LYS A 37 -1.63 8.15 -18.63
CA LYS A 37 -3.10 8.13 -18.67
C LYS A 37 -3.68 7.01 -17.80
N GLU A 38 -4.73 7.35 -17.04
CA GLU A 38 -5.40 6.48 -16.07
C GLU A 38 -6.00 5.21 -16.73
N ASP A 39 -6.48 5.32 -17.97
CA ASP A 39 -7.05 4.22 -18.78
C ASP A 39 -6.07 3.06 -19.03
N THR A 40 -4.77 3.35 -19.00
CA THR A 40 -3.70 2.39 -19.23
C THR A 40 -3.10 1.90 -17.90
N GLN A 41 -3.23 2.69 -16.82
CA GLN A 41 -2.89 2.27 -15.46
C GLN A 41 -3.93 1.27 -14.89
N GLU A 42 -5.19 1.35 -15.32
CA GLU A 42 -6.24 0.37 -14.97
C GLU A 42 -5.90 -1.07 -15.40
N GLN A 43 -5.05 -1.25 -16.42
CA GLN A 43 -4.57 -2.57 -16.83
C GLN A 43 -3.58 -3.21 -15.83
N ARG A 44 -3.08 -2.45 -14.85
CA ARG A 44 -2.07 -2.92 -13.89
C ARG A 44 -2.60 -3.13 -12.47
N GLN A 45 -3.81 -2.67 -12.16
CA GLN A 45 -4.44 -2.89 -10.84
C GLN A 45 -5.37 -4.11 -10.78
N GLY A 46 -5.23 -5.07 -11.72
CA GLY A 46 -5.89 -6.37 -11.60
C GLY A 46 -7.40 -6.38 -11.90
N ARG A 47 -7.92 -5.38 -12.63
CA ARG A 47 -9.29 -5.50 -13.19
C ARG A 47 -9.28 -6.61 -14.24
N PRO A 48 -10.11 -7.67 -14.11
CA PRO A 48 -10.22 -8.69 -15.14
C PRO A 48 -10.77 -8.03 -16.42
N ILE A 49 -9.92 -7.89 -17.42
CA ILE A 49 -10.35 -7.34 -18.72
C ILE A 49 -11.24 -8.40 -19.36
N GLY A 50 -12.52 -8.06 -19.55
CA GLY A 50 -13.48 -8.98 -20.15
C GLY A 50 -13.11 -9.30 -21.60
N ARG A 51 -13.46 -10.49 -22.09
CA ARG A 51 -13.17 -10.89 -23.49
C ARG A 51 -13.61 -9.85 -24.53
N GLY A 52 -14.72 -9.15 -24.27
CA GLY A 52 -15.21 -8.07 -25.14
C GLY A 52 -14.33 -6.81 -25.16
N GLU A 53 -13.71 -6.46 -24.04
CA GLU A 53 -12.78 -5.33 -23.95
C GLU A 53 -11.44 -5.66 -24.64
N ILE A 54 -10.96 -6.89 -24.49
CA ILE A 54 -9.78 -7.38 -25.24
C ILE A 54 -10.03 -7.30 -26.74
N TRP A 55 -11.20 -7.74 -27.19
CA TRP A 55 -11.61 -7.67 -28.58
C TRP A 55 -11.69 -6.22 -29.08
N ALA A 56 -12.33 -5.32 -28.32
CA ALA A 56 -12.43 -3.91 -28.66
C ALA A 56 -11.06 -3.21 -28.72
N MET A 57 -10.16 -3.51 -27.78
CA MET A 57 -8.79 -2.98 -27.80
C MET A 57 -7.99 -3.51 -29.00
N SER A 58 -8.16 -4.79 -29.35
CA SER A 58 -7.51 -5.40 -30.52
C SER A 58 -8.02 -4.77 -31.82
N GLN A 59 -9.33 -4.53 -31.95
CA GLN A 59 -9.92 -3.84 -33.09
C GLN A 59 -9.44 -2.39 -33.18
N ARG A 60 -9.41 -1.67 -32.06
CA ARG A 60 -8.93 -0.29 -31.99
C ARG A 60 -7.46 -0.19 -32.38
N LYS A 61 -6.62 -1.12 -31.92
CA LYS A 61 -5.19 -1.20 -32.26
C LYS A 61 -4.96 -1.59 -33.72
N ARG A 62 -5.75 -2.52 -34.26
CA ARG A 62 -5.74 -2.92 -35.67
C ARG A 62 -6.13 -1.76 -36.59
N MET A 63 -7.17 -1.00 -36.24
CA MET A 63 -7.63 0.17 -36.98
C MET A 63 -6.55 1.27 -37.06
N ILE A 64 -5.76 1.44 -36.01
CA ILE A 64 -4.68 2.43 -35.96
C ILE A 64 -3.44 1.96 -36.75
N LEU A 65 -3.15 0.65 -36.76
CA LEU A 65 -1.93 0.11 -37.38
C LEU A 65 -2.07 -0.21 -38.88
N LEU A 66 -3.22 -0.74 -39.30
CA LEU A 66 -3.45 -1.26 -40.66
C LEU A 66 -4.45 -0.41 -41.47
N GLY A 67 -4.93 0.70 -40.90
CA GLY A 67 -6.05 1.44 -41.46
C GLY A 67 -7.37 0.69 -41.30
N LYS A 68 -8.47 1.30 -41.74
CA LYS A 68 -9.83 0.81 -41.57
C LYS A 68 -10.11 -0.37 -42.52
N GLU A 69 -9.61 -1.56 -42.18
CA GLU A 69 -9.98 -2.77 -42.88
C GLU A 69 -11.43 -3.18 -42.55
N HIS A 70 -12.26 -3.28 -43.59
CA HIS A 70 -13.66 -3.69 -43.45
C HIS A 70 -13.74 -5.18 -43.06
N PRO A 71 -14.34 -5.54 -41.91
CA PRO A 71 -14.41 -6.92 -41.42
C PRO A 71 -15.33 -7.84 -42.26
N GLY A 72 -15.84 -7.38 -43.40
CA GLY A 72 -16.78 -8.09 -44.26
C GLY A 72 -16.23 -8.58 -45.60
N ARG A 73 -14.96 -8.34 -45.94
CA ARG A 73 -14.39 -8.78 -47.22
C ARG A 73 -13.52 -10.02 -47.04
N VAL A 74 -14.19 -11.17 -46.88
CA VAL A 74 -13.54 -12.48 -46.99
C VAL A 74 -13.14 -12.68 -48.45
N ARG A 75 -11.84 -12.64 -48.74
CA ARG A 75 -11.32 -13.08 -50.04
C ARG A 75 -11.30 -14.61 -50.04
N GLY A 76 -12.22 -15.19 -50.80
CA GLY A 76 -12.06 -16.37 -51.66
C GLY A 76 -11.40 -17.64 -51.11
N LEU A 77 -12.22 -18.69 -51.03
CA LEU A 77 -11.95 -20.08 -51.44
C LEU A 77 -10.56 -20.67 -51.12
N GLY A 78 -10.46 -21.28 -49.95
CA GLY A 78 -9.56 -22.40 -49.71
C GLY A 78 -10.29 -23.43 -48.86
N PHE A 79 -10.45 -24.66 -49.36
CA PHE A 79 -10.92 -25.80 -48.56
C PHE A 79 -9.80 -26.21 -47.57
N GLY A 80 -9.52 -25.35 -46.60
CA GLY A 80 -8.69 -25.67 -45.44
C GLY A 80 -9.52 -26.38 -44.38
N PRO A 81 -8.92 -27.23 -43.52
CA PRO A 81 -9.62 -27.88 -42.43
C PRO A 81 -10.33 -26.84 -41.57
N CYS A 82 -11.61 -27.10 -41.28
CA CYS A 82 -12.47 -26.19 -40.53
C CYS A 82 -11.80 -25.89 -39.18
N PRO A 83 -11.62 -24.62 -38.76
CA PRO A 83 -10.92 -24.28 -37.52
C PRO A 83 -11.48 -25.02 -36.29
N SER A 84 -12.75 -25.42 -36.31
CA SER A 84 -13.40 -26.22 -35.27
C SER A 84 -12.81 -27.62 -35.07
N GLN A 85 -12.12 -28.18 -36.07
CA GLN A 85 -11.40 -29.45 -35.96
C GLN A 85 -10.01 -29.30 -35.31
N CYS A 86 -9.37 -28.13 -35.42
CA CYS A 86 -8.06 -27.87 -34.81
C CYS A 86 -8.12 -27.67 -33.29
N PHE A 87 -9.30 -27.32 -32.73
CA PHE A 87 -9.47 -27.02 -31.30
C PHE A 87 -10.21 -28.13 -30.52
N ARG A 88 -10.33 -29.35 -31.07
CA ARG A 88 -11.10 -30.43 -30.43
C ARG A 88 -10.46 -31.10 -29.21
N ASN A 89 -9.27 -30.69 -28.77
CA ASN A 89 -8.62 -31.28 -27.59
C ASN A 89 -8.01 -30.20 -26.68
N ILE A 90 -8.86 -29.40 -26.05
CA ILE A 90 -8.51 -28.89 -24.72
C ILE A 90 -9.23 -29.85 -23.76
N PRO A 91 -8.52 -30.76 -23.06
CA PRO A 91 -9.12 -31.44 -21.92
C PRO A 91 -9.72 -30.35 -21.05
N GLN A 92 -10.97 -30.50 -20.58
CA GLN A 92 -11.59 -29.55 -19.65
C GLN A 92 -10.78 -29.54 -18.35
N GLN A 93 -9.64 -28.84 -18.37
CA GLN A 93 -8.69 -28.79 -17.28
C GLN A 93 -9.11 -27.61 -16.42
N SER A 94 -9.56 -28.00 -15.24
CA SER A 94 -9.88 -27.25 -14.05
C SER A 94 -11.28 -26.65 -13.97
N ASP A 95 -11.92 -27.07 -12.89
CA ASP A 95 -13.19 -26.59 -12.37
C ASP A 95 -13.04 -25.15 -11.86
N TYR A 96 -12.89 -24.21 -12.81
CA TYR A 96 -12.77 -22.78 -12.50
C TYR A 96 -13.99 -22.27 -11.71
N GLY A 97 -15.15 -22.91 -11.88
CA GLY A 97 -16.38 -22.55 -11.16
C GLY A 97 -16.29 -22.82 -9.66
N VAL A 98 -15.73 -23.96 -9.26
CA VAL A 98 -15.49 -24.29 -7.85
C VAL A 98 -14.39 -23.41 -7.25
N GLN A 99 -13.27 -23.22 -7.95
CA GLN A 99 -12.19 -22.33 -7.47
C GLN A 99 -12.68 -20.88 -7.24
N ILE A 100 -13.50 -20.34 -8.16
CA ILE A 100 -14.06 -18.98 -8.00
C ILE A 100 -14.95 -18.88 -6.76
N LYS A 101 -15.69 -19.94 -6.41
CA LYS A 101 -16.54 -19.96 -5.20
C LYS A 101 -15.70 -20.02 -3.93
N GLU A 102 -14.64 -20.84 -3.93
CA GLU A 102 -13.69 -20.95 -2.81
C GLU A 102 -13.00 -19.61 -2.52
N TYR A 103 -12.42 -18.97 -3.55
CA TYR A 103 -11.78 -17.66 -3.39
C TYR A 103 -12.76 -16.58 -2.90
N LYS A 104 -14.01 -16.60 -3.36
CA LYS A 104 -15.03 -15.66 -2.87
C LYS A 104 -15.34 -15.87 -1.40
N MET A 105 -15.47 -17.12 -0.97
CA MET A 105 -15.68 -17.46 0.45
C MET A 105 -14.49 -17.04 1.32
N GLU A 106 -13.27 -17.26 0.84
CA GLU A 106 -12.05 -16.85 1.55
C GLU A 106 -11.95 -15.32 1.67
N ILE A 107 -12.31 -14.58 0.62
CA ILE A 107 -12.39 -13.11 0.68
C ILE A 107 -13.39 -12.64 1.72
N VAL A 108 -14.57 -13.29 1.82
CA VAL A 108 -15.58 -12.93 2.83
C VAL A 108 -15.06 -13.20 4.24
N LYS A 109 -14.46 -14.38 4.46
CA LYS A 109 -13.85 -14.76 5.74
C LYS A 109 -12.73 -13.79 6.16
N LEU A 110 -11.82 -13.47 5.25
CA LEU A 110 -10.73 -12.52 5.54
C LEU A 110 -11.26 -11.11 5.81
N LYS A 111 -12.36 -10.70 5.17
CA LYS A 111 -12.99 -9.41 5.46
C LYS A 111 -13.59 -9.37 6.86
N THR A 112 -14.26 -10.44 7.31
CA THR A 112 -14.82 -10.49 8.67
C THR A 112 -13.71 -10.51 9.72
N GLU A 113 -12.67 -11.33 9.53
CA GLU A 113 -11.50 -11.34 10.43
C GLU A 113 -10.80 -9.98 10.49
N ALA A 114 -10.65 -9.30 9.35
CA ALA A 114 -10.07 -7.96 9.32
C ALA A 114 -10.93 -6.93 10.05
N THR A 115 -12.26 -7.05 10.03
CA THR A 115 -13.14 -6.16 10.80
C THR A 115 -13.06 -6.41 12.30
N GLU A 116 -13.01 -7.67 12.73
CA GLU A 116 -12.86 -8.04 14.14
C GLU A 116 -11.51 -7.59 14.71
N LEU A 117 -10.41 -7.80 13.97
CA LEU A 117 -9.08 -7.35 14.37
C LEU A 117 -9.00 -5.82 14.48
N LYS A 118 -9.70 -5.08 13.59
CA LYS A 118 -9.79 -3.61 13.69
C LYS A 118 -10.55 -3.16 14.93
N ALA A 119 -11.64 -3.83 15.29
CA ALA A 119 -12.38 -3.54 16.52
C ALA A 119 -11.53 -3.84 17.77
N ALA A 120 -10.89 -5.01 17.83
CA ALA A 120 -10.00 -5.39 18.93
C ALA A 120 -8.79 -4.43 19.08
N ALA A 121 -8.25 -3.93 17.97
CA ALA A 121 -7.18 -2.94 18.00
C ALA A 121 -7.64 -1.58 18.55
N ALA A 122 -8.87 -1.15 18.24
CA ALA A 122 -9.46 0.08 18.76
C ALA A 122 -9.64 0.03 20.28
N GLU A 123 -10.19 -1.07 20.81
CA GLU A 123 -10.35 -1.26 22.26
C GLU A 123 -9.00 -1.28 23.00
N LYS A 124 -8.00 -2.00 22.47
CA LYS A 124 -6.66 -2.02 23.06
C LYS A 124 -6.01 -0.63 23.04
N ARG A 125 -6.23 0.15 21.99
CA ARG A 125 -5.72 1.52 21.88
C ARG A 125 -6.38 2.43 22.91
N GLU A 126 -7.69 2.32 23.11
CA GLU A 126 -8.41 3.08 24.13
C GLU A 126 -7.90 2.75 25.54
N LYS A 127 -7.77 1.47 25.89
CA LYS A 127 -7.20 1.04 27.18
C LYS A 127 -5.80 1.62 27.41
N ARG A 128 -4.93 1.60 26.39
CA ARG A 128 -3.59 2.21 26.46
C ARG A 128 -3.64 3.72 26.66
N GLN A 129 -4.60 4.41 26.04
CA GLN A 129 -4.77 5.86 26.21
C GLN A 129 -5.23 6.20 27.63
N ARG A 130 -6.17 5.43 28.21
CA ARG A 130 -6.61 5.60 29.60
C ARG A 130 -5.46 5.44 30.59
N MET A 131 -4.69 4.36 30.49
CA MET A 131 -3.50 4.14 31.34
C MET A 131 -2.46 5.26 31.20
N LYS A 132 -2.27 5.79 29.98
CA LYS A 132 -1.31 6.89 29.74
C LYS A 132 -1.78 8.20 30.37
N ALA A 133 -3.09 8.48 30.35
CA ALA A 133 -3.66 9.66 30.99
C ALA A 133 -3.54 9.59 32.52
N GLU A 134 -3.86 8.44 33.11
CA GLU A 134 -3.71 8.19 34.55
C GLU A 134 -2.25 8.35 35.02
N ALA A 135 -1.30 7.77 34.29
CA ALA A 135 0.12 7.93 34.57
C ALA A 135 0.61 9.39 34.43
N ALA A 136 -0.02 10.19 33.55
CA ALA A 136 0.31 11.61 33.41
C ALA A 136 -0.23 12.43 34.60
N GLU A 137 -1.43 12.10 35.09
CA GLU A 137 -2.01 12.71 36.29
C GLU A 137 -1.19 12.39 37.54
N GLU A 138 -0.78 11.14 37.72
CA GLU A 138 0.08 10.73 38.84
C GLU A 138 1.43 11.45 38.79
N LYS A 139 2.05 11.56 37.60
CA LYS A 139 3.28 12.34 37.42
C LYS A 139 3.09 13.82 37.75
N ALA A 140 1.96 14.42 37.38
CA ALA A 140 1.65 15.80 37.75
C ALA A 140 1.54 15.95 39.27
N LYS A 141 0.88 15.00 39.96
CA LYS A 141 0.79 14.98 41.43
C LYS A 141 2.17 14.85 42.08
N MET A 142 3.00 13.91 41.61
CA MET A 142 4.39 13.78 42.10
C MET A 142 5.18 15.08 41.91
N GLN A 143 5.10 15.71 40.74
CA GLN A 143 5.78 16.96 40.48
C GLN A 143 5.30 18.09 41.41
N THR A 144 4.00 18.17 41.69
CA THR A 144 3.46 19.15 42.63
C THR A 144 3.98 18.91 44.05
N MET A 145 4.02 17.65 44.49
CA MET A 145 4.57 17.28 45.80
C MET A 145 6.05 17.64 45.90
N GLU A 146 6.86 17.32 44.89
CA GLU A 146 8.28 17.69 44.86
C GLU A 146 8.49 19.20 44.98
N ASN A 147 7.64 19.99 44.32
CA ASN A 147 7.75 21.45 44.37
C ASN A 147 7.39 21.99 45.77
N LEU A 148 6.39 21.42 46.44
CA LEU A 148 6.05 21.76 47.82
C LEU A 148 7.18 21.37 48.78
N LEU A 149 7.76 20.17 48.62
CA LEU A 149 8.89 19.72 49.42
C LEU A 149 10.10 20.64 49.25
N ARG A 150 10.43 21.02 48.00
CA ARG A 150 11.48 22.01 47.72
C ARG A 150 11.26 23.32 48.48
N TYR A 151 10.02 23.81 48.52
CA TYR A 151 9.68 25.03 49.25
C TYR A 151 9.86 24.89 50.77
N LEU A 152 9.40 23.79 51.39
CA LEU A 152 9.57 23.57 52.83
C LEU A 152 11.05 23.48 53.24
N ILE A 153 11.87 22.76 52.46
CA ILE A 153 13.31 22.62 52.71
C ILE A 153 13.99 24.00 52.69
N GLN A 154 13.58 24.87 51.76
CA GLN A 154 14.09 26.23 51.67
C GLN A 154 13.73 27.06 52.91
N GLN A 155 12.50 26.92 53.44
CA GLN A 155 12.06 27.62 54.65
C GLN A 155 12.81 27.17 55.90
N GLN A 156 13.24 25.91 55.96
CA GLN A 156 14.00 25.36 57.09
C GLN A 156 15.50 25.71 57.05
N GLY A 157 15.96 26.47 56.05
CA GLY A 157 17.36 26.88 55.92
C GLY A 157 18.33 25.70 55.76
N GLY A 158 17.85 24.53 55.29
CA GLY A 158 18.67 23.31 55.14
C GLY A 158 18.84 22.46 56.41
N ASN A 159 18.14 22.74 57.51
CA ASN A 159 18.16 21.89 58.72
C ASN A 159 17.24 20.66 58.58
N LEU A 160 17.59 19.75 57.66
CA LEU A 160 16.91 18.46 57.53
C LEU A 160 17.37 17.49 58.62
N PRO A 161 16.47 16.71 59.25
CA PRO A 161 16.84 15.64 60.16
C PRO A 161 17.84 14.67 59.50
N PRO A 162 18.89 14.20 60.21
CA PRO A 162 19.93 13.33 59.64
C PRO A 162 19.39 12.04 59.00
N GLU A 163 18.28 11.52 59.55
CA GLU A 163 17.60 10.32 59.07
C GLU A 163 17.00 10.50 57.66
N ILE A 164 16.45 11.68 57.37
CA ILE A 164 15.86 12.02 56.06
C ILE A 164 16.96 12.36 55.03
N ALA A 165 18.06 12.96 55.49
CA ALA A 165 19.21 13.27 54.62
C ALA A 165 19.86 11.99 54.06
N ALA A 166 20.02 10.96 54.90
CA ALA A 166 20.55 9.65 54.49
C ALA A 166 19.66 8.96 53.44
N ASP A 167 18.33 9.02 53.59
CA ASP A 167 17.39 8.43 52.63
C ASP A 167 17.38 9.15 51.27
N LEU A 168 17.50 10.49 51.27
CA LEU A 168 17.58 11.28 50.03
C LEU A 168 18.86 11.00 49.23
N ASP A 169 20.00 10.83 49.91
CA ASP A 169 21.27 10.49 49.26
C ASP A 169 21.26 9.05 48.68
N SER A 170 20.51 8.14 49.32
CA SER A 170 20.26 6.79 48.81
C SER A 170 19.41 6.79 47.52
N LEU A 171 18.35 7.62 47.46
CA LEU A 171 17.52 7.81 46.26
C LEU A 171 18.27 8.46 45.11
N ARG A 172 19.14 9.44 45.39
CA ARG A 172 19.98 10.10 44.39
C ARG A 172 21.01 9.15 43.77
N SER A 173 21.43 8.14 44.52
CA SER A 173 22.40 7.13 44.11
C SER A 173 21.77 5.96 43.33
N ALA A 174 20.43 5.87 43.29
CA ALA A 174 19.75 4.85 42.50
C ALA A 174 19.90 5.18 40.99
N PRO A 175 20.52 4.30 40.20
CA PRO A 175 20.67 4.54 38.78
C PRO A 175 19.28 4.49 38.15
N THR A 176 18.86 5.60 37.54
CA THR A 176 17.71 5.64 36.63
C THR A 176 18.06 4.81 35.40
N SER A 177 17.89 3.49 35.53
CA SER A 177 18.04 2.51 34.46
C SER A 177 16.87 2.66 33.49
N SER A 178 16.88 3.72 32.69
CA SER A 178 15.93 3.96 31.59
C SER A 178 16.61 4.03 30.23
N GLN A 179 17.83 3.51 30.08
CA GLN A 179 18.51 3.45 28.78
C GLN A 179 18.97 2.02 28.46
N ALA A 180 18.04 1.20 27.98
CA ALA A 180 18.35 0.01 27.18
C ALA A 180 17.66 0.15 25.83
N ARG A 181 18.47 0.13 24.77
CA ARG A 181 18.09 0.17 23.35
C ARG A 181 17.36 -1.09 22.93
#